data_AF-A0A516P488-F1
#
_entry.id   AF-A0A516P488-F1
#
_cell.length_a   1.000
_cell.length_b   1.000
_cell.length_c   1.000
_cell.angle_alpha   90.00
_cell.angle_beta   90.00
_cell.angle_gamma   90.00
#
_symmetry.space_group_name_H-M   'P 1'
#
loop_
_entity.id
_entity.type
_entity.pdbx_description
1 polymer ?
#
loop_
_entity_poly.entity_id
_entity_poly.type
_entity_poly.pdbx_seq_one_letter_code
_entity_poly.pdbx_strand_id
1 'polypeptide(L)'
;MFYLFFILAVLLAFSLFLSVIRSGRFSTWAKVFRILMVVGSIAIFAILFFRKSVDQFLENSVTVQVINKLPFPLDFYIIKVNDGADPDLKYETRHVGKIRNDFYRIDYLEMSNSQQYWLAGYMGKKNLVYFSQHSVPNKNEDQIIEVRNYIIQSYKLAEIAKVEIDYLKFNNIKTAIWITLDLLLLFLNLALLLRKPKEKSRKQVREV
;
A
#
# COMPACT_ATOMS: atom_id res chain seq x y z
N MET A 1 -1.15 4.96 8.61
CA MET A 1 0.03 4.93 7.73
C MET A 1 0.32 6.25 7.03
N PHE A 2 -0.69 7.01 6.59
CA PHE A 2 -0.50 8.32 5.93
C PHE A 2 0.45 9.29 6.67
N TYR A 3 0.22 9.53 7.96
CA TYR A 3 1.01 10.49 8.75
C TYR A 3 2.50 10.12 8.84
N LEU A 4 2.81 8.82 8.83
CA LEU A 4 4.19 8.34 8.91
C LEU A 4 4.98 8.74 7.67
N PHE A 5 4.44 8.48 6.47
CA PHE A 5 5.07 8.88 5.21
C PHE A 5 5.10 10.40 5.03
N PHE A 6 4.05 11.10 5.46
CA PHE A 6 4.05 12.57 5.43
C PHE A 6 5.18 13.18 6.29
N ILE A 7 5.34 12.72 7.53
CA ILE A 7 6.41 13.20 8.43
C ILE A 7 7.78 12.83 7.86
N LEU A 8 7.93 11.62 7.33
CA LEU A 8 9.17 11.16 6.69
C LEU A 8 9.55 12.07 5.51
N ALA A 9 8.58 12.45 4.67
CA ALA A 9 8.78 13.35 3.55
C ALA A 9 9.29 14.72 4.01
N VAL A 10 8.68 15.30 5.03
CA VAL A 10 9.08 16.59 5.59
C VAL A 10 10.52 16.52 6.14
N LEU A 11 10.86 15.46 6.87
CA LEU A 11 12.20 15.30 7.43
C LEU A 11 13.26 15.06 6.34
N LEU A 12 12.95 14.27 5.31
CA LEU A 12 13.86 14.03 4.18
C LEU A 12 14.05 15.29 3.31
N ALA A 13 12.98 16.07 3.11
CA ALA A 13 13.04 17.37 2.44
C ALA A 13 13.89 18.37 3.25
N PHE A 14 13.72 18.40 4.57
CA PHE A 14 14.54 19.24 5.45
C PHE A 14 16.02 18.81 5.43
N SER A 15 16.30 17.51 5.46
CA SER A 15 17.66 16.96 5.29
C SER A 15 18.29 17.37 3.96
N LEU A 16 17.49 17.42 2.89
CA LEU A 16 17.92 17.86 1.57
C LEU A 16 18.23 19.37 1.56
N PHE A 17 17.37 20.20 2.17
CA PHE A 17 17.58 21.64 2.29
C PHE A 17 18.89 21.95 3.03
N LEU A 18 19.16 21.25 4.13
CA LEU A 18 20.42 21.37 4.87
C LEU A 18 21.67 20.99 4.04
N SER A 19 21.52 20.35 2.86
CA SER A 19 22.64 20.05 1.95
C SER A 19 23.29 21.27 1.32
N VAL A 20 22.56 22.38 1.26
CA VAL A 20 23.05 23.62 0.64
C VAL A 20 24.12 24.29 1.52
N ILE A 21 24.15 24.00 2.82
CA ILE A 21 25.09 24.59 3.78
C ILE A 21 26.48 23.95 3.64
N ARG A 22 27.37 24.63 2.89
CA ARG A 22 28.69 24.11 2.49
C ARG A 22 29.87 24.45 3.41
N SER A 23 29.73 25.32 4.41
CA SER A 23 30.86 25.75 5.26
C SER A 23 30.50 25.92 6.74
N GLY A 24 31.47 25.65 7.62
CA GLY A 24 31.38 25.84 9.08
C GLY A 24 31.01 24.60 9.90
N ARG A 25 30.97 24.74 11.23
CA ARG A 25 30.58 23.68 12.19
C ARG A 25 29.18 23.12 11.92
N PHE A 26 28.29 23.96 11.38
CA PHE A 26 26.95 23.57 10.95
C PHE A 26 26.94 22.57 9.78
N SER A 27 27.98 22.53 8.94
CA SER A 27 28.08 21.56 7.84
C SER A 27 28.28 20.13 8.35
N THR A 28 29.04 19.95 9.44
CA THR A 28 29.24 18.63 10.06
C THR A 28 27.95 18.11 10.67
N TRP A 29 27.22 18.96 11.42
CA TRP A 29 25.91 18.61 11.98
C TRP A 29 24.89 18.25 10.89
N ALA A 30 24.84 19.03 9.80
CA ALA A 30 23.96 18.73 8.66
C ALA A 30 24.28 17.37 8.00
N LYS A 31 25.56 16.98 7.92
CA LYS A 31 25.97 15.66 7.41
C LYS A 31 25.53 14.53 8.34
N VAL A 32 25.73 14.66 9.65
CA VAL A 32 25.32 13.66 10.65
C VAL A 32 23.80 13.48 10.61
N PHE A 33 23.05 14.59 10.61
CA PHE A 33 21.60 14.55 10.50
C PHE A 33 21.14 13.81 9.23
N ARG A 34 21.77 14.07 8.08
CA ARG A 34 21.45 13.36 6.83
C ARG A 34 21.70 11.86 6.93
N ILE A 35 22.84 11.44 7.49
CA ILE A 35 23.15 10.00 7.63
C ILE A 35 22.07 9.34 8.48
N LEU A 36 21.71 9.97 9.61
CA LEU A 36 20.67 9.46 10.51
C LEU A 36 19.32 9.34 9.79
N MET A 37 18.93 10.36 9.02
CA MET A 37 17.69 10.34 8.24
C MET A 37 17.68 9.26 7.17
N VAL A 38 18.76 9.09 6.41
CA VAL A 38 18.87 8.06 5.36
C VAL A 38 18.78 6.66 5.96
N VAL A 39 19.58 6.37 7.01
CA VAL A 39 19.58 5.07 7.68
C VAL A 39 18.21 4.79 8.32
N GLY A 40 17.63 5.78 9.00
CA GLY A 40 16.31 5.68 9.61
C GLY A 40 15.21 5.41 8.58
N SER A 41 15.20 6.13 7.46
CA SER A 41 14.23 5.90 6.38
C SER A 41 14.38 4.52 5.76
N ILE A 42 15.60 4.05 5.49
CA ILE A 42 15.84 2.70 4.97
C ILE A 42 15.31 1.64 5.93
N ALA A 43 15.59 1.78 7.24
CA ALA A 43 15.09 0.86 8.25
C ALA A 43 13.56 0.85 8.32
N ILE A 44 12.91 2.01 8.30
CA ILE A 44 11.44 2.13 8.29
C ILE A 44 10.85 1.43 7.05
N PHE A 45 11.40 1.68 5.86
CA PHE A 45 10.94 1.03 4.64
C PHE A 45 11.15 -0.48 4.67
N ALA A 46 12.29 -0.96 5.18
CA ALA A 46 12.56 -2.38 5.32
C ALA A 46 11.56 -3.05 6.27
N ILE A 47 11.31 -2.48 7.46
CA ILE A 47 10.35 -3.03 8.43
C ILE A 47 8.94 -3.09 7.83
N LEU A 48 8.50 -2.03 7.17
CA LEU A 48 7.18 -1.99 6.52
C LEU A 48 7.06 -2.99 5.37
N PHE A 49 8.12 -3.15 4.58
CA PHE A 49 8.18 -4.14 3.51
C PHE A 49 8.07 -5.57 4.05
N PHE A 50 8.80 -5.89 5.12
CA PHE A 50 8.74 -7.20 5.75
C PHE A 50 7.35 -7.49 6.34
N ARG A 51 6.78 -6.57 7.12
CA ARG A 51 5.42 -6.74 7.66
C ARG A 51 4.41 -7.01 6.56
N LYS A 52 4.39 -6.16 5.53
CA LYS A 52 3.43 -6.28 4.43
C LYS A 52 3.64 -7.54 3.56
N SER A 53 4.83 -8.10 3.53
CA SER A 53 5.12 -9.33 2.76
C SER A 53 4.81 -10.60 3.54
N VAL A 54 4.91 -10.57 4.87
CA VAL A 54 4.73 -11.76 5.73
C VAL A 54 3.27 -11.90 6.20
N ASP A 55 2.53 -10.80 6.35
CA ASP A 55 1.11 -10.80 6.79
C ASP A 55 0.16 -11.58 5.84
N GLN A 56 0.63 -12.09 4.69
CA GLN A 56 -0.15 -12.96 3.80
C GLN A 56 -0.31 -14.40 4.31
N PHE A 57 0.46 -14.83 5.31
CA PHE A 57 0.44 -16.20 5.85
C PHE A 57 -0.04 -16.24 7.30
N LEU A 58 -1.24 -15.73 7.57
CA LEU A 58 -1.80 -15.69 8.92
C LEU A 58 -2.45 -17.02 9.32
N GLU A 59 -2.12 -17.48 10.53
CA GLU A 59 -2.76 -18.60 11.23
C GLU A 59 -4.23 -18.25 11.52
N ASN A 60 -5.17 -19.18 11.30
CA ASN A 60 -6.63 -18.94 11.38
C ASN A 60 -7.21 -17.99 10.32
N SER A 61 -6.65 -18.01 9.10
CA SER A 61 -7.23 -17.34 7.94
C SER A 61 -8.03 -18.30 7.06
N VAL A 62 -9.08 -17.79 6.44
CA VAL A 62 -9.89 -18.49 5.44
C VAL A 62 -9.34 -18.15 4.07
N THR A 63 -9.06 -19.18 3.28
CA THR A 63 -8.66 -19.01 1.88
C THR A 63 -9.91 -18.72 1.05
N VAL A 64 -9.92 -17.59 0.35
CA VAL A 64 -10.98 -17.26 -0.61
C VAL A 64 -10.41 -17.29 -2.02
N GLN A 65 -10.83 -18.28 -2.80
CA GLN A 65 -10.51 -18.39 -4.20
C GLN A 65 -11.63 -17.78 -5.04
N VAL A 66 -11.34 -16.68 -5.74
CA VAL A 66 -12.28 -16.04 -6.65
C VAL A 66 -11.95 -16.44 -8.08
N ILE A 67 -12.89 -17.07 -8.75
CA ILE A 67 -12.79 -17.53 -10.14
C ILE A 67 -13.71 -16.66 -11.01
N ASN A 68 -13.15 -16.01 -12.02
CA ASN A 68 -13.94 -15.25 -12.98
C ASN A 68 -14.33 -16.14 -14.16
N LYS A 69 -15.62 -16.41 -14.34
CA LYS A 69 -16.16 -17.14 -15.50
C LYS A 69 -16.89 -16.23 -16.49
N LEU A 70 -16.81 -14.91 -16.30
CA LEU A 70 -17.40 -13.92 -17.20
C LEU A 70 -16.44 -13.61 -18.37
N PRO A 71 -16.99 -13.27 -19.55
CA PRO A 71 -16.20 -13.08 -20.77
C PRO A 71 -15.19 -11.93 -20.68
N PHE A 72 -15.43 -10.95 -19.80
CA PHE A 72 -14.55 -9.80 -19.62
C PHE A 72 -13.76 -9.87 -18.30
N PRO A 73 -12.53 -9.33 -18.28
CA PRO A 73 -11.76 -9.25 -17.05
C PRO A 73 -12.41 -8.27 -16.08
N LEU A 74 -12.72 -8.76 -14.88
CA LEU A 74 -13.28 -7.95 -13.80
C LEU A 74 -12.25 -7.67 -12.73
N ASP A 75 -12.39 -6.51 -12.09
CA ASP A 75 -11.57 -6.09 -10.97
C ASP A 75 -12.29 -6.41 -9.66
N PHE A 76 -11.75 -7.35 -8.88
CA PHE A 76 -12.42 -7.88 -7.70
C PHE A 76 -11.87 -7.29 -6.40
N TYR A 77 -12.79 -7.04 -5.49
CA TYR A 77 -12.54 -6.54 -4.15
C TYR A 77 -13.31 -7.40 -3.15
N ILE A 78 -12.67 -7.68 -2.02
CA ILE A 78 -13.29 -8.35 -0.88
C ILE A 78 -13.46 -7.34 0.24
N ILE A 79 -14.61 -7.35 0.89
CA ILE A 79 -14.88 -6.52 2.07
C ILE A 79 -15.23 -7.46 3.22
N LYS A 80 -14.35 -7.56 4.21
CA LYS A 80 -14.61 -8.30 5.44
C LYS A 80 -15.46 -7.43 6.37
N VAL A 81 -16.49 -8.02 6.98
CA VAL A 81 -17.35 -7.33 7.95
C VAL A 81 -17.02 -7.83 9.34
N ASN A 82 -16.44 -6.98 10.18
CA ASN A 82 -16.12 -7.33 11.57
C ASN A 82 -17.33 -7.08 12.46
N ASP A 83 -17.83 -8.13 13.09
CA ASP A 83 -18.99 -8.07 13.96
C ASP A 83 -18.54 -7.60 15.36
N GLY A 84 -19.01 -6.43 15.81
CA GLY A 84 -18.69 -5.87 17.14
C GLY A 84 -17.49 -4.92 17.19
N ALA A 85 -16.91 -4.54 16.04
CA ALA A 85 -15.90 -3.49 15.97
C ALA A 85 -16.52 -2.08 15.96
N ASP A 86 -15.73 -1.08 16.33
CA ASP A 86 -16.08 0.34 16.16
C ASP A 86 -16.53 0.64 14.71
N PRO A 87 -17.38 1.66 14.49
CA PRO A 87 -17.90 2.00 13.17
C PRO A 87 -16.82 2.12 12.09
N ASP A 88 -15.64 2.64 12.46
CA ASP A 88 -14.50 2.87 11.57
C ASP A 88 -13.71 1.60 11.23
N LEU A 89 -13.84 0.53 12.02
CA LEU A 89 -13.15 -0.76 11.82
C LEU A 89 -14.11 -1.87 11.37
N LYS A 90 -15.38 -1.50 11.13
CA LYS A 90 -16.44 -2.43 10.76
C LYS A 90 -16.19 -3.08 9.40
N TYR A 91 -15.66 -2.33 8.44
CA TYR A 91 -15.39 -2.82 7.08
C TYR A 91 -13.90 -2.79 6.78
N GLU A 92 -13.33 -3.97 6.52
CA GLU A 92 -11.96 -4.09 6.03
C GLU A 92 -11.99 -4.46 4.55
N THR A 93 -11.62 -3.52 3.69
CA THR A 93 -11.61 -3.73 2.24
C THR A 93 -10.23 -4.19 1.78
N ARG A 94 -10.19 -5.16 0.86
CA ARG A 94 -8.98 -5.66 0.20
C ARG A 94 -9.18 -5.76 -1.29
N HIS A 95 -8.09 -5.54 -2.03
CA HIS A 95 -8.06 -5.64 -3.48
C HIS A 95 -7.49 -7.00 -3.89
N VAL A 96 -8.34 -7.87 -4.44
CA VAL A 96 -7.93 -9.20 -4.92
C VAL A 96 -7.17 -9.07 -6.24
N GLY A 97 -7.66 -8.16 -7.09
CA GLY A 97 -7.05 -7.82 -8.37
C GLY A 97 -7.96 -8.03 -9.56
N LYS A 98 -7.41 -7.71 -10.72
CA LYS A 98 -8.06 -7.89 -12.02
C LYS A 98 -7.91 -9.33 -12.48
N ILE A 99 -9.02 -10.07 -12.49
CA ILE A 99 -9.07 -11.49 -12.84
C ILE A 99 -9.63 -11.63 -14.27
N ARG A 100 -8.86 -12.27 -15.14
CA ARG A 100 -9.26 -12.55 -16.54
C ARG A 100 -10.27 -13.70 -16.59
N ASN A 101 -10.98 -13.82 -17.70
CA ASN A 101 -11.89 -14.95 -17.92
C ASN A 101 -11.17 -16.29 -17.74
N ASP A 102 -11.80 -17.22 -17.02
CA ASP A 102 -11.30 -18.55 -16.65
C ASP A 102 -10.04 -18.58 -15.79
N PHE A 103 -9.62 -17.44 -15.25
CA PHE A 103 -8.56 -17.37 -14.24
C PHE A 103 -9.13 -17.21 -12.84
N TYR A 104 -8.29 -17.52 -11.86
CA TYR A 104 -8.60 -17.33 -10.46
C TYR A 104 -7.51 -16.53 -9.75
N ARG A 105 -7.87 -15.96 -8.60
CA ARG A 105 -6.94 -15.46 -7.61
C ARG A 105 -7.35 -15.95 -6.24
N ILE A 106 -6.36 -16.15 -5.39
CA ILE A 106 -6.52 -16.56 -4.02
C ILE A 106 -6.19 -15.35 -3.15
N ASP A 107 -7.01 -15.10 -2.14
CA ASP A 107 -6.75 -14.15 -1.08
C ASP A 107 -6.97 -14.83 0.27
N TYR A 108 -6.25 -14.40 1.30
CA TYR A 108 -6.31 -14.99 2.65
C TYR A 108 -6.97 -13.98 3.58
N LEU A 109 -8.14 -14.32 4.11
CA LEU A 109 -8.91 -13.45 4.99
C LEU A 109 -8.76 -13.92 6.44
N GLU A 110 -8.21 -13.06 7.29
CA GLU A 110 -8.25 -13.31 8.73
C GLU A 110 -9.67 -13.05 9.24
N MET A 111 -10.37 -14.12 9.60
CA MET A 111 -11.77 -14.10 10.02
C MET A 111 -11.92 -14.25 11.54
N SER A 112 -10.89 -13.94 12.33
CA SER A 112 -10.90 -14.02 13.80
C SER A 112 -12.14 -13.35 14.40
N ASN A 113 -12.42 -12.11 14.00
CA ASN A 113 -13.54 -11.28 14.48
C ASN A 113 -14.66 -11.05 13.45
N SER A 114 -14.76 -11.91 12.43
CA SER A 114 -15.73 -11.77 11.34
C SER A 114 -16.40 -13.10 11.02
N GLN A 115 -17.69 -13.06 10.68
CA GLN A 115 -18.45 -14.22 10.21
C GLN A 115 -18.91 -14.08 8.76
N GLN A 116 -18.57 -12.98 8.09
CA GLN A 116 -19.02 -12.73 6.72
C GLN A 116 -18.10 -11.79 5.95
N TYR A 117 -18.07 -11.97 4.64
CA TYR A 117 -17.40 -11.06 3.72
C TYR A 117 -18.28 -10.81 2.50
N TRP A 118 -18.03 -9.71 1.82
CA TRP A 118 -18.68 -9.35 0.57
C TRP A 118 -17.68 -9.41 -0.56
N LEU A 119 -18.13 -9.83 -1.74
CA LEU A 119 -17.35 -9.84 -2.96
C LEU A 119 -17.96 -8.84 -3.92
N ALA A 120 -17.15 -7.90 -4.40
CA ALA A 120 -17.54 -6.88 -5.36
C ALA A 120 -16.67 -6.99 -6.61
N GLY A 121 -17.31 -6.98 -7.78
CA GLY A 121 -16.65 -7.06 -9.09
C GLY A 121 -16.96 -5.83 -9.94
N TYR A 122 -15.90 -5.17 -10.40
CA TYR A 122 -16.00 -3.98 -11.25
C TYR A 122 -15.62 -4.29 -12.70
N MET A 123 -16.41 -3.75 -13.62
CA MET A 123 -16.08 -3.67 -15.03
C MET A 123 -15.53 -2.26 -15.33
N GLY A 124 -14.21 -2.15 -15.50
CA GLY A 124 -13.55 -0.85 -15.63
C GLY A 124 -13.49 -0.09 -14.31
N LYS A 125 -13.43 1.26 -14.35
CA LYS A 125 -13.07 2.07 -13.17
C LYS A 125 -14.21 2.28 -12.16
N LYS A 126 -15.46 2.39 -12.62
CA LYS A 126 -16.59 2.86 -11.81
C LYS A 126 -17.85 1.98 -11.86
N ASN A 127 -17.89 1.00 -12.78
CA ASN A 127 -19.10 0.19 -12.97
C ASN A 127 -19.04 -1.07 -12.11
N LEU A 128 -19.79 -1.09 -11.00
CA LEU A 128 -19.98 -2.29 -10.19
C LEU A 128 -21.00 -3.18 -10.90
N VAL A 129 -20.56 -4.38 -11.30
CA VAL A 129 -21.38 -5.31 -12.11
C VAL A 129 -21.65 -6.62 -11.39
N TYR A 130 -20.94 -6.86 -10.28
CA TYR A 130 -21.13 -8.03 -9.45
C TYR A 130 -21.03 -7.64 -7.97
N PHE A 131 -21.97 -8.11 -7.16
CA PHE A 131 -21.95 -8.01 -5.72
C PHE A 131 -22.65 -9.21 -5.08
N SER A 132 -21.97 -9.89 -4.17
CA SER A 132 -22.50 -10.99 -3.37
C SER A 132 -22.02 -10.91 -1.92
N GLN A 133 -22.86 -11.42 -1.01
CA GLN A 133 -22.56 -11.58 0.39
C GLN A 133 -22.34 -13.06 0.71
N HIS A 134 -21.27 -13.36 1.44
CA HIS A 134 -20.87 -14.71 1.80
C HIS A 134 -20.70 -14.81 3.31
N SER A 135 -21.47 -15.70 3.94
CA SER A 135 -21.28 -16.06 5.33
C SER A 135 -20.23 -17.18 5.44
N VAL A 136 -19.42 -17.12 6.49
CA VAL A 136 -18.36 -18.11 6.78
C VAL A 136 -18.73 -18.83 8.07
N PRO A 137 -19.55 -19.89 8.01
CA PRO A 137 -19.96 -20.65 9.19
C PRO A 137 -18.80 -21.46 9.77
N ASN A 138 -17.92 -22.00 8.93
CA ASN A 138 -16.71 -22.73 9.33
C ASN A 138 -15.45 -22.00 8.84
N LYS A 139 -14.61 -21.56 9.77
CA LYS A 139 -13.38 -20.81 9.48
C LYS A 139 -12.21 -21.71 9.06
N ASN A 140 -12.38 -23.02 9.12
CA ASN A 140 -11.37 -24.00 8.70
C ASN A 140 -11.62 -24.51 7.27
N GLU A 141 -12.63 -23.99 6.56
CA GLU A 141 -12.98 -24.40 5.20
C GLU A 141 -12.61 -23.32 4.18
N ASP A 142 -11.91 -23.73 3.13
CA ASP A 142 -11.62 -22.88 1.99
C ASP A 142 -12.91 -22.55 1.22
N GLN A 143 -13.04 -21.29 0.82
CA GLN A 143 -14.19 -20.79 0.07
C GLN A 143 -13.82 -20.60 -1.40
N ILE A 144 -14.53 -21.29 -2.29
CA ILE A 144 -14.38 -21.15 -3.74
C ILE A 144 -15.60 -20.41 -4.29
N ILE A 145 -15.37 -19.27 -4.93
CA ILE A 145 -16.41 -18.40 -5.45
C ILE A 145 -16.27 -18.31 -6.97
N GLU A 146 -17.25 -18.85 -7.67
CA GLU A 146 -17.31 -18.79 -9.13
C GLU A 146 -18.28 -17.70 -9.60
N VAL A 147 -17.72 -16.65 -10.20
CA VAL A 147 -18.50 -15.53 -10.71
C VAL A 147 -18.90 -15.83 -12.15
N ARG A 148 -20.13 -16.34 -12.32
CA ARG A 148 -20.68 -16.77 -13.61
C ARG A 148 -21.60 -15.75 -14.28
N ASN A 149 -22.20 -14.86 -13.49
CA ASN A 149 -23.22 -13.91 -13.95
C ASN A 149 -22.97 -12.51 -13.36
N TYR A 150 -23.48 -11.48 -14.04
CA TYR A 150 -23.56 -10.12 -13.49
C TYR A 150 -24.77 -10.04 -12.56
N ILE A 151 -24.53 -10.00 -11.25
CA ILE A 151 -25.59 -10.01 -10.23
C ILE A 151 -25.23 -9.02 -9.13
N ILE A 152 -26.20 -8.21 -8.71
CA ILE A 152 -26.11 -7.41 -7.50
C ILE A 152 -27.13 -7.98 -6.51
N GLN A 153 -26.67 -8.78 -5.55
CA GLN A 153 -27.55 -9.49 -4.61
C GLN A 153 -28.35 -8.52 -3.72
N SER A 154 -27.74 -7.41 -3.30
CA SER A 154 -28.39 -6.37 -2.50
C SER A 154 -27.86 -5.00 -2.88
N TYR A 155 -28.74 -4.14 -3.41
CA TYR A 155 -28.37 -2.78 -3.81
C TYR A 155 -27.87 -1.93 -2.63
N LYS A 156 -28.50 -2.07 -1.45
CA LYS A 156 -28.11 -1.31 -0.25
C LYS A 156 -26.70 -1.67 0.22
N LEU A 157 -26.36 -2.96 0.26
CA LEU A 157 -25.02 -3.40 0.66
C LEU A 157 -23.98 -3.10 -0.42
N ALA A 158 -24.36 -3.20 -1.70
CA ALA A 158 -23.51 -2.84 -2.81
C ALA A 158 -23.12 -1.34 -2.80
N GLU A 159 -24.03 -0.45 -2.38
CA GLU A 159 -23.73 0.97 -2.23
C GLU A 159 -22.72 1.24 -1.11
N ILE A 160 -22.87 0.58 0.05
CA ILE A 160 -21.89 0.64 1.15
C ILE A 160 -20.53 0.12 0.66
N ALA A 161 -20.52 -1.04 0.01
CA ALA A 161 -19.32 -1.63 -0.55
C ALA A 161 -18.61 -0.69 -1.53
N LYS A 162 -19.38 0.01 -2.37
CA LYS A 162 -18.83 0.99 -3.31
C LYS A 162 -18.14 2.15 -2.59
N VAL A 163 -18.73 2.68 -1.53
CA VAL A 163 -18.14 3.76 -0.73
C VAL A 163 -16.82 3.30 -0.10
N GLU A 164 -16.79 2.11 0.50
CA GLU A 164 -15.59 1.54 1.13
C GLU A 164 -14.47 1.27 0.12
N ILE A 165 -14.81 0.75 -1.07
CA ILE A 165 -13.85 0.49 -2.14
C ILE A 165 -13.29 1.80 -2.70
N ASP A 166 -14.13 2.83 -2.89
CA ASP A 166 -13.67 4.13 -3.35
C ASP A 166 -12.79 4.83 -2.30
N TYR A 167 -13.11 4.68 -1.02
CA TYR A 167 -12.27 5.14 0.09
C TYR A 167 -10.90 4.43 0.10
N LEU A 168 -10.88 3.11 -0.06
CA LEU A 168 -9.64 2.34 -0.17
C LEU A 168 -8.80 2.76 -1.37
N LYS A 169 -9.41 2.93 -2.56
CA LYS A 169 -8.72 3.40 -3.77
C LYS A 169 -8.10 4.77 -3.53
N PHE A 170 -8.85 5.70 -2.96
CA PHE A 170 -8.37 7.06 -2.66
C PHE A 170 -7.19 7.03 -1.68
N ASN A 171 -7.31 6.28 -0.59
CA ASN A 171 -6.25 6.15 0.41
C ASN A 171 -4.98 5.47 -0.14
N ASN A 172 -5.15 4.46 -0.99
CA ASN A 172 -4.02 3.80 -1.65
C ASN A 172 -3.29 4.76 -2.60
N ILE A 173 -4.03 5.54 -3.41
CA ILE A 173 -3.43 6.56 -4.28
C ILE A 173 -2.69 7.61 -3.46
N LYS A 174 -3.34 8.15 -2.41
CA LYS A 174 -2.73 9.15 -1.52
C LYS A 174 -1.45 8.60 -0.91
N THR A 175 -1.49 7.39 -0.35
CA THR A 175 -0.33 6.75 0.29
C THR A 175 0.78 6.46 -0.71
N ALA A 176 0.44 5.99 -1.92
CA ALA A 176 1.41 5.72 -2.97
C ALA A 176 2.18 6.98 -3.39
N ILE A 177 1.50 8.14 -3.50
CA ILE A 177 2.15 9.43 -3.80
C ILE A 177 3.20 9.79 -2.75
N TRP A 178 2.90 9.60 -1.45
CA TRP A 178 3.86 9.90 -0.39
C TRP A 178 5.03 8.91 -0.36
N ILE A 179 4.75 7.62 -0.54
CA ILE A 179 5.81 6.60 -0.63
C ILE A 179 6.75 6.88 -1.80
N THR A 180 6.23 7.24 -2.98
CA THR A 180 7.07 7.54 -4.14
C THR A 180 7.89 8.80 -3.94
N LEU A 181 7.30 9.84 -3.33
CA LEU A 181 8.02 11.06 -2.95
C LEU A 181 9.14 10.78 -1.94
N ASP A 182 8.87 9.97 -0.92
CA ASP A 182 9.84 9.57 0.10
C ASP A 182 11.02 8.80 -0.51
N LEU A 183 10.74 7.83 -1.38
CA LEU A 183 11.77 7.07 -2.07
C LEU A 183 12.63 7.97 -2.97
N LEU A 184 12.01 8.95 -3.65
CA LEU A 184 12.74 9.93 -4.45
C LEU A 184 13.64 10.82 -3.58
N LEU A 185 13.14 11.34 -2.47
CA LEU A 185 13.91 12.17 -1.54
C LEU A 185 15.03 11.37 -0.86
N LEU A 186 14.77 10.12 -0.50
CA LEU A 186 15.76 9.21 0.04
C LEU A 186 16.88 8.97 -0.98
N PHE A 187 16.52 8.65 -2.23
CA PHE A 187 17.47 8.47 -3.32
C PHE A 187 18.34 9.72 -3.52
N LEU A 188 17.74 10.91 -3.52
CA LEU A 188 18.48 12.15 -3.69
C LEU A 188 19.43 12.45 -2.52
N ASN A 189 18.98 12.25 -1.28
CA ASN A 189 19.82 12.39 -0.09
C ASN A 189 20.99 11.39 -0.12
N LEU A 190 20.75 10.15 -0.53
CA LEU A 190 21.78 9.13 -0.68
C LEU A 190 22.79 9.49 -1.78
N ALA A 191 22.31 9.88 -2.96
CA ALA A 191 23.17 10.27 -4.09
C ALA A 191 24.06 11.48 -3.75
N LEU A 192 23.52 12.48 -3.05
CA LEU A 192 24.29 13.64 -2.60
C LEU A 192 25.31 13.30 -1.51
N LEU A 193 25.03 12.29 -0.68
CA LEU A 193 25.97 11.81 0.34
C LEU A 193 27.13 11.03 -0.28
N LEU A 194 26.86 10.24 -1.31
CA LEU A 194 27.86 9.45 -2.04
C LEU A 194 28.64 10.26 -3.08
N ARG A 195 28.16 11.46 -3.44
CA ARG A 195 28.81 12.33 -4.42
C ARG A 195 30.20 12.76 -3.92
N LYS A 196 31.24 12.31 -4.63
CA LYS A 196 32.62 12.78 -4.40
C LYS A 196 32.68 14.31 -4.54
N PRO A 197 33.40 15.02 -3.66
CA PRO A 197 33.63 16.45 -3.84
C PRO A 197 34.31 16.66 -5.21
N LYS A 198 33.81 17.62 -6.00
CA LYS A 198 34.55 18.07 -7.19
C LYS A 198 35.90 18.55 -6.69
N GLU A 199 36.94 17.79 -7.01
CA GLU A 199 38.32 18.21 -6.86
C GLU A 199 38.44 19.51 -7.68
N LYS A 200 38.45 20.66 -6.98
CA LYS A 200 38.82 21.91 -7.64
C LYS A 200 40.22 21.67 -8.17
N SER A 201 40.39 21.65 -9.49
CA SER A 201 41.68 21.58 -10.15
C SER A 201 42.52 22.78 -9.70
N ARG A 202 43.21 22.63 -8.58
CA ARG A 202 44.24 23.52 -8.08
C ARG A 202 45.59 22.97 -8.54
N LYS A 203 45.76 22.92 -9.87
CA LYS A 203 47.05 22.73 -10.52
C LYS A 203 47.07 23.63 -11.75
N GLN A 204 47.53 24.86 -11.56
CA GLN A 204 48.22 25.72 -12.54
C GLN A 204 48.33 27.16 -11.98
N VAL A 205 48.93 27.28 -10.79
CA VAL A 205 49.65 28.51 -10.38
C VAL A 205 50.79 28.01 -9.51
N ARG A 206 51.88 27.56 -10.13
CA ARG A 206 53.23 27.39 -9.55
C ARG A 206 54.13 26.68 -10.57
N GLU A 207 54.57 27.44 -11.57
CA GLU A 207 55.90 27.43 -12.21
C GLU A 207 55.98 28.85 -12.80
N VAL A 208 56.43 29.85 -12.01
CA VAL A 208 57.80 30.41 -11.94
C VAL A 208 58.40 30.60 -13.33
#